data_AF-S9SJJ5-F1
#
_entry.id   AF-S9SJJ5-F1
#
_cell.length_a   1.000
_cell.length_b   1.000
_cell.length_c   1.000
_cell.angle_alpha   90.00
_cell.angle_beta   90.00
_cell.angle_gamma   90.00
#
_symmetry.space_group_name_H-M   'P 1'
#
loop_
_entity.id
_entity.type
_entity.pdbx_description
1 polymer ?
#
loop_
_entity_poly.entity_id
_entity_poly.type
_entity_poly.pdbx_seq_one_letter_code
_entity_poly.pdbx_strand_id
1 'polypeptide(L)'
;MTRIRSALRRLRRGEDGSSTIEFMIVLPILLSFFFSTFELGMMLTRQVMLDRGMDIAMRQVRLGALTQVNQDNLRRIICDAALIIPDCLNRMKIEMMPVDPRNWRTLRPDPDCVSRDNPVTAQRDFQPGQPNELMVVRACAVLRPYFPGSGLGFALVGQSGNAFGLTSTSAFVIEPS
;
A
#
# COMPACT_ATOMS: atom_id res chain seq x y z
N MET A 1 -34.27 48.55 11.56
CA MET A 1 -34.57 47.48 10.56
C MET A 1 -34.34 47.90 9.09
N THR A 2 -34.51 49.18 8.71
CA THR A 2 -34.36 49.67 7.32
C THR A 2 -32.92 49.61 6.75
N ARG A 3 -31.90 49.88 7.58
CA ARG A 3 -30.48 49.81 7.15
C ARG A 3 -29.98 48.39 6.81
N ILE A 4 -30.52 47.38 7.50
CA ILE A 4 -30.20 45.97 7.23
C ILE A 4 -30.80 45.54 5.89
N ARG A 5 -32.04 45.96 5.58
CA ARG A 5 -32.70 45.69 4.30
C ARG A 5 -31.97 46.37 3.13
N SER A 6 -31.46 47.59 3.30
CA SER A 6 -30.68 48.26 2.26
C SER A 6 -29.30 47.64 2.05
N ALA A 7 -28.64 47.20 3.13
CA ALA A 7 -27.36 46.48 3.04
C ALA A 7 -27.53 45.13 2.32
N LEU A 8 -28.56 44.35 2.66
CA LEU A 8 -28.87 43.09 1.95
C LEU A 8 -29.20 43.31 0.47
N ARG A 9 -29.93 44.38 0.14
CA ARG A 9 -30.28 44.70 -1.26
C ARG A 9 -29.05 45.15 -2.07
N ARG A 10 -28.08 45.81 -1.43
CA ARG A 10 -26.80 46.19 -2.04
C ARG A 10 -25.91 44.96 -2.25
N LEU A 11 -25.84 44.06 -1.25
CA LEU A 11 -25.11 42.80 -1.36
C LEU A 11 -25.67 41.89 -2.46
N ARG A 12 -27.01 41.80 -2.58
CA ARG A 12 -27.69 41.05 -3.66
C ARG A 12 -27.49 41.64 -5.06
N ARG A 13 -27.05 42.91 -5.15
CA ARG A 13 -26.77 43.61 -6.42
C ARG A 13 -25.26 43.71 -6.70
N GLY A 14 -24.41 43.19 -5.82
CA GLY A 14 -22.96 43.17 -6.05
C GLY A 14 -22.60 42.04 -7.01
N GLU A 15 -21.99 42.38 -8.14
CA GLU A 15 -21.44 41.42 -9.11
C GLU A 15 -19.91 41.25 -8.96
N ASP A 16 -19.32 41.92 -7.96
CA ASP A 16 -17.88 42.05 -7.70
C ASP A 16 -17.14 40.74 -7.36
N GLY A 17 -17.79 39.58 -7.50
CA GLY A 17 -17.22 38.25 -7.31
C GLY A 17 -17.53 37.24 -8.42
N SER A 18 -18.16 37.67 -9.53
CA SER A 18 -18.58 36.77 -10.62
C SER A 18 -17.43 35.91 -11.14
N SER A 19 -16.27 36.51 -11.41
CA SER A 19 -15.07 35.77 -11.88
C SER A 19 -14.42 34.91 -10.79
N THR A 20 -14.59 35.26 -9.51
CA THR A 20 -14.04 34.46 -8.39
C THR A 20 -14.85 33.19 -8.16
N ILE A 21 -16.17 33.21 -8.42
CA ILE A 21 -17.04 32.04 -8.28
C ILE A 21 -16.64 30.94 -9.28
N GLU A 22 -16.38 31.31 -10.54
CA GLU A 22 -15.93 30.37 -11.56
C GLU A 22 -14.60 29.71 -11.16
N PHE A 23 -13.64 30.51 -10.69
CA PHE A 23 -12.36 30.01 -10.19
C PHE A 23 -12.51 29.09 -8.98
N MET A 24 -13.39 29.44 -8.02
CA MET A 24 -13.66 28.62 -6.83
C MET A 24 -14.30 27.27 -7.15
N ILE A 25 -14.94 27.11 -8.31
CA ILE A 25 -15.52 25.82 -8.73
C ILE A 25 -14.50 25.02 -9.54
N VAL A 26 -13.84 25.65 -10.51
CA VAL A 26 -12.93 24.95 -11.43
C VAL A 26 -11.63 24.53 -10.72
N LEU A 27 -11.06 25.39 -9.88
CA LEU A 27 -9.77 25.10 -9.24
C LEU A 27 -9.83 23.86 -8.33
N PRO A 28 -10.81 23.68 -7.41
CA PRO A 28 -10.85 22.49 -6.56
C PRO A 28 -11.03 21.20 -7.35
N ILE A 29 -11.77 21.25 -8.46
CA ILE A 29 -11.93 20.09 -9.36
C ILE A 29 -10.58 19.74 -9.98
N LEU A 30 -9.88 20.73 -10.55
CA LEU A 30 -8.56 20.52 -11.16
C LEU A 30 -7.53 20.00 -10.13
N LEU A 31 -7.50 20.58 -8.93
CA LEU A 31 -6.62 20.14 -7.85
C LEU A 31 -6.96 18.73 -7.36
N SER A 32 -8.25 18.37 -7.29
CA SER A 32 -8.67 17.01 -6.93
C SER A 32 -8.14 15.97 -7.91
N PHE A 33 -8.21 16.26 -9.22
CA PHE A 33 -7.61 15.41 -10.24
C PHE A 33 -6.09 15.32 -10.09
N PHE A 34 -5.41 16.46 -9.91
CA PHE A 34 -3.97 16.51 -9.71
C PHE A 34 -3.51 15.65 -8.52
N PHE A 35 -4.13 15.82 -7.35
CA PHE A 35 -3.80 15.02 -6.17
C PHE A 35 -4.13 13.54 -6.34
N SER A 36 -5.21 13.21 -7.05
CA SER A 36 -5.56 11.81 -7.35
C SER A 36 -4.54 11.14 -8.26
N THR A 37 -4.06 11.84 -9.30
CA THR A 37 -3.01 11.33 -10.19
C THR A 37 -1.68 11.20 -9.45
N PHE A 38 -1.34 12.16 -8.60
CA PHE A 38 -0.13 12.09 -7.77
C PHE A 38 -0.17 10.89 -6.80
N GLU A 39 -1.30 10.69 -6.11
CA GLU A 39 -1.51 9.51 -5.25
C GLU A 39 -1.35 8.20 -6.01
N LEU A 40 -1.98 8.10 -7.18
CA LEU A 40 -1.87 6.90 -8.01
C LEU A 40 -0.42 6.65 -8.43
N GLY A 41 0.30 7.68 -8.84
CA GLY A 41 1.72 7.58 -9.20
C GLY A 41 2.58 7.09 -8.02
N MET A 42 2.37 7.66 -6.82
CA MET A 42 3.07 7.23 -5.61
C MET A 42 2.72 5.79 -5.22
N MET A 43 1.46 5.39 -5.34
CA MET A 43 1.01 4.03 -5.06
C MET A 43 1.65 3.01 -6.01
N LEU A 44 1.64 3.29 -7.32
CA LEU A 44 2.28 2.42 -8.32
C LEU A 44 3.79 2.34 -8.11
N THR A 45 4.45 3.45 -7.79
CA THR A 45 5.90 3.45 -7.52
C THR A 45 6.23 2.58 -6.30
N ARG A 46 5.40 2.66 -5.24
CA ARG A 46 5.53 1.80 -4.06
C ARG A 46 5.29 0.32 -4.39
N GLN A 47 4.28 0.02 -5.22
CA GLN A 47 4.00 -1.34 -5.68
C GLN A 47 5.20 -1.93 -6.44
N VAL A 48 5.72 -1.20 -7.43
CA VAL A 48 6.87 -1.67 -8.23
C VAL A 48 8.12 -1.86 -7.37
N MET A 49 8.37 -0.96 -6.41
CA MET A 49 9.49 -1.11 -5.48
C MET A 49 9.31 -2.31 -4.54
N LEU A 50 8.08 -2.59 -4.09
CA LEU A 50 7.77 -3.76 -3.27
C LEU A 50 7.99 -5.05 -4.07
N ASP A 51 7.47 -5.12 -5.30
CA ASP A 51 7.66 -6.28 -6.20
C ASP A 51 9.15 -6.52 -6.50
N ARG A 52 9.91 -5.45 -6.79
CA ARG A 52 11.35 -5.55 -6.98
C ARG A 52 12.09 -6.02 -5.72
N GLY A 53 11.74 -5.48 -4.56
CA GLY A 53 12.36 -5.87 -3.29
C GLY A 53 12.09 -7.33 -2.94
N MET A 54 10.87 -7.78 -3.21
CA MET A 54 10.44 -9.18 -3.10
C MET A 54 11.30 -10.09 -3.99
N ASP A 55 11.46 -9.75 -5.27
CA ASP A 55 12.27 -10.55 -6.21
C ASP A 55 13.75 -10.63 -5.80
N ILE A 56 14.33 -9.54 -5.30
CA ILE A 56 15.71 -9.53 -4.78
C ILE A 56 15.82 -10.48 -3.58
N ALA A 57 14.88 -10.42 -2.65
CA ALA A 57 14.88 -11.27 -1.46
C ALA A 57 14.72 -12.76 -1.84
N MET A 58 13.77 -13.09 -2.73
CA MET A 58 13.54 -14.47 -3.16
C MET A 58 14.72 -15.04 -3.94
N ARG A 59 15.44 -14.22 -4.72
CA ARG A 59 16.69 -14.64 -5.35
C ARG A 59 17.75 -15.05 -4.32
N GLN A 60 17.90 -14.31 -3.21
CA GLN A 60 18.86 -14.67 -2.17
C GLN A 60 18.50 -15.99 -1.48
N VAL A 61 17.20 -16.23 -1.25
CA VAL A 61 16.72 -17.51 -0.71
C VAL A 61 17.01 -18.64 -1.69
N ARG A 62 16.68 -18.46 -2.98
CA ARG A 62 16.88 -19.47 -4.02
C ARG A 62 18.33 -19.90 -4.15
N LEU A 63 19.26 -18.95 -4.03
CA LEU A 63 20.70 -19.19 -4.13
C LEU A 63 21.33 -19.75 -2.83
N GLY A 64 20.54 -19.95 -1.77
CA GLY A 64 21.07 -20.35 -0.46
C GLY A 64 22.00 -19.32 0.17
N ALA A 65 21.97 -18.05 -0.27
CA ALA A 65 22.87 -17.00 0.19
C ALA A 65 22.54 -16.53 1.62
N LEU A 66 21.36 -16.90 2.14
CA LEU A 66 20.91 -16.57 3.49
C LEU A 66 21.28 -17.71 4.44
N THR A 67 22.09 -17.40 5.45
CA THR A 67 22.47 -18.33 6.52
C THR A 67 21.26 -18.81 7.33
N GLN A 68 20.26 -17.94 7.49
CA GLN A 68 18.98 -18.26 8.12
C GLN A 68 17.83 -17.55 7.39
N VAL A 69 16.94 -18.35 6.80
CA VAL A 69 15.68 -17.87 6.20
C VAL A 69 14.67 -17.65 7.32
N ASN A 70 14.69 -16.45 7.88
CA ASN A 70 13.70 -15.99 8.86
C ASN A 70 12.93 -14.79 8.29
N GLN A 71 11.77 -14.51 8.86
CA GLN A 71 10.95 -13.39 8.42
C GLN A 71 11.65 -12.04 8.58
N ASP A 72 12.44 -11.84 9.64
CA ASP A 72 13.07 -10.56 9.95
C ASP A 72 14.16 -10.18 8.94
N ASN A 73 14.97 -11.14 8.52
CA ASN A 73 16.00 -10.96 7.50
C ASN A 73 15.35 -10.69 6.15
N LEU A 74 14.31 -11.43 5.78
CA LEU A 74 13.56 -11.18 4.55
C LEU A 74 12.91 -9.80 4.56
N ARG A 75 12.29 -9.39 5.67
CA ARG A 75 11.74 -8.04 5.81
C ARG A 75 12.81 -6.98 5.62
N ARG A 76 13.99 -7.15 6.21
CA ARG A 76 15.12 -6.21 6.04
C ARG A 76 15.55 -6.11 4.58
N ILE A 77 15.78 -7.23 3.90
CA ILE A 77 16.22 -7.24 2.50
C ILE A 77 15.18 -6.56 1.58
N ILE A 78 13.90 -6.86 1.78
CA ILE A 78 12.82 -6.23 1.01
C ILE A 78 12.76 -4.73 1.30
N CYS A 79 12.82 -4.33 2.58
CA CYS A 79 12.76 -2.91 2.96
C CYS A 79 13.99 -2.12 2.51
N ASP A 80 15.18 -2.72 2.46
CA ASP A 80 16.40 -2.10 1.94
C ASP A 80 16.29 -1.83 0.44
N ALA A 81 15.56 -2.68 -0.29
CA ALA A 81 15.27 -2.48 -1.71
C ALA A 81 14.08 -1.54 -1.96
N ALA A 82 13.11 -1.47 -1.03
CA ALA A 82 11.87 -0.72 -1.14
C ALA A 82 11.86 0.57 -0.29
N LEU A 83 12.91 1.40 -0.44
CA LEU A 83 13.15 2.61 0.35
C LEU A 83 12.01 3.64 0.34
N ILE A 84 11.14 3.60 -0.67
CA ILE A 84 9.98 4.50 -0.80
C ILE A 84 8.85 4.18 0.19
N ILE A 85 8.88 3.01 0.84
CA ILE A 85 7.87 2.59 1.81
C ILE A 85 8.26 3.14 3.19
N PRO A 86 7.53 4.13 3.72
CA PRO A 86 7.83 4.66 5.04
C PRO A 86 7.58 3.59 6.11
N ASP A 87 8.50 3.48 7.07
CA ASP A 87 8.33 2.59 8.22
C ASP A 87 8.07 1.12 7.81
N CYS A 88 8.72 0.70 6.72
CA CYS A 88 8.51 -0.60 6.07
C CYS A 88 8.60 -1.77 7.04
N LEU A 89 9.60 -1.79 7.92
CA LEU A 89 9.81 -2.90 8.86
C LEU A 89 8.62 -3.11 9.80
N ASN A 90 7.98 -2.04 10.29
CA ASN A 90 6.87 -2.15 11.24
C ASN A 90 5.51 -2.35 10.56
N ARG A 91 5.44 -2.11 9.25
CA ARG A 91 4.18 -2.12 8.48
C ARG A 91 4.06 -3.28 7.51
N MET A 92 5.06 -4.17 7.48
CA MET A 92 5.13 -5.28 6.55
C MET A 92 5.12 -6.63 7.27
N LYS A 93 4.35 -7.56 6.73
CA LYS A 93 4.35 -8.99 7.06
C LYS A 93 4.66 -9.82 5.82
N ILE A 94 5.21 -11.01 6.05
CA ILE A 94 5.56 -11.97 5.00
C ILE A 94 4.92 -13.29 5.37
N GLU A 95 4.20 -13.89 4.43
CA GLU A 95 3.71 -15.26 4.48
C GLU A 95 4.55 -16.08 3.51
N MET A 96 4.99 -17.27 3.93
CA MET A 96 5.82 -18.16 3.13
C MET A 96 5.42 -19.59 3.41
N MET A 97 4.94 -20.30 2.40
CA MET A 97 4.54 -21.70 2.56
C MET A 97 4.97 -22.55 1.37
N PRO A 98 5.27 -23.84 1.59
CA PRO A 98 5.48 -24.78 0.50
C PRO A 98 4.16 -25.11 -0.20
N VAL A 99 4.23 -25.32 -1.50
CA VAL A 99 3.08 -25.66 -2.34
C VAL A 99 3.42 -26.86 -3.23
N ASP A 100 2.54 -27.87 -3.24
CA ASP A 100 2.64 -28.98 -4.16
C ASP A 100 2.10 -28.56 -5.55
N PRO A 101 2.91 -28.60 -6.63
CA PRO A 101 2.45 -28.27 -7.98
C PRO A 101 1.37 -29.22 -8.51
N ARG A 102 1.25 -30.44 -7.97
CA ARG A 102 0.23 -31.43 -8.36
C ARG A 102 -1.07 -31.26 -7.58
N ASN A 103 -1.01 -30.60 -6.42
CA ASN A 103 -2.17 -30.30 -5.58
C ASN A 103 -2.08 -28.85 -5.10
N TRP A 104 -2.25 -27.94 -6.06
CA TRP A 104 -2.03 -26.51 -5.85
C TRP A 104 -2.96 -25.94 -4.78
N ARG A 105 -2.39 -25.55 -3.65
CA ARG A 105 -3.06 -24.79 -2.59
C ARG A 105 -2.51 -23.37 -2.58
N THR A 106 -3.37 -22.37 -2.77
CA THR A 106 -2.97 -20.97 -2.69
C THR A 106 -2.94 -20.49 -1.25
N LEU A 107 -2.17 -19.44 -1.01
CA LEU A 107 -2.33 -18.63 0.20
C LEU A 107 -3.79 -18.17 0.30
N ARG A 108 -4.26 -17.93 1.52
CA ARG A 108 -5.64 -17.48 1.75
C ARG A 108 -5.90 -16.19 0.99
N PRO A 109 -7.08 -15.99 0.36
CA PRO A 109 -7.32 -14.79 -0.44
C PRO A 109 -7.23 -13.50 0.37
N ASP A 110 -7.53 -13.57 1.67
CA ASP A 110 -7.30 -12.49 2.63
C ASP A 110 -5.82 -12.50 3.11
N PRO A 111 -5.04 -11.46 2.82
CA PRO A 111 -3.64 -11.37 3.25
C PRO A 111 -3.52 -11.11 4.75
N ASP A 112 -2.64 -11.82 5.46
CA ASP A 112 -2.29 -11.50 6.86
C ASP A 112 -1.41 -10.25 6.91
N CYS A 113 -2.04 -9.10 6.77
CA CYS A 113 -1.42 -7.79 6.95
C CYS A 113 -1.28 -7.44 8.44
N VAL A 114 -0.45 -6.45 8.77
CA VAL A 114 -0.36 -5.96 10.15
C VAL A 114 -1.71 -5.38 10.56
N SER A 115 -2.47 -6.11 11.39
CA SER A 115 -3.72 -5.61 11.98
C SER A 115 -3.40 -4.69 13.15
N ARG A 116 -4.04 -3.51 13.17
CA ARG A 116 -3.89 -2.52 14.25
C ARG A 116 -4.44 -3.02 15.59
N ASP A 117 -5.38 -3.95 15.55
CA ASP A 117 -6.14 -4.40 16.73
C ASP A 117 -5.46 -5.57 17.45
N ASN A 118 -4.45 -6.19 16.84
CA ASN A 118 -3.69 -7.26 17.49
C ASN A 118 -2.25 -7.31 16.95
N PRO A 119 -1.32 -6.53 17.54
CA PRO A 119 0.10 -6.60 17.17
C PRO A 119 0.76 -7.93 17.56
N VAL A 120 0.07 -8.77 18.33
CA VAL A 120 0.54 -10.06 18.89
C VAL A 120 -0.19 -11.26 18.26
N THR A 121 -0.57 -11.20 16.98
CA THR A 121 -0.97 -12.43 16.29
C THR A 121 0.31 -13.16 15.90
N ALA A 122 0.55 -14.33 16.50
CA ALA A 122 1.58 -15.27 16.05
C ALA A 122 1.48 -15.42 14.53
N GLN A 123 2.63 -15.30 13.85
CA GLN A 123 2.74 -15.38 12.40
C GLN A 123 1.95 -16.57 11.88
N ARG A 124 1.03 -16.29 10.96
CA ARG A 124 0.40 -17.36 10.18
C ARG A 124 1.37 -17.71 9.05
N ASP A 125 1.69 -18.99 8.94
CA ASP A 125 2.24 -19.59 7.73
C ASP A 125 3.58 -19.00 7.24
N PHE A 126 4.59 -18.93 8.11
CA PHE A 126 6.00 -18.78 7.69
C PHE A 126 6.74 -20.09 7.93
N GLN A 127 6.96 -20.85 6.85
CA GLN A 127 7.69 -22.11 6.86
C GLN A 127 8.88 -22.01 5.88
N PRO A 128 10.13 -22.08 6.37
CA PRO A 128 11.27 -22.15 5.48
C PRO A 128 11.21 -23.45 4.68
N GLY A 129 11.32 -23.34 3.35
CA GLY A 129 11.28 -24.49 2.45
C GLY A 129 12.54 -25.32 2.49
N GLN A 130 12.43 -26.56 2.03
CA GLN A 130 13.54 -27.48 1.80
C GLN A 130 14.05 -27.41 0.35
N PRO A 131 15.26 -27.93 0.06
CA PRO A 131 15.74 -28.04 -1.31
C PRO A 131 14.77 -28.81 -2.21
N ASN A 132 14.61 -28.37 -3.46
CA ASN A 132 13.64 -28.88 -4.44
C ASN A 132 12.15 -28.68 -4.08
N GLU A 133 11.85 -27.86 -3.08
CA GLU A 133 10.48 -27.52 -2.73
C GLU A 133 10.03 -26.24 -3.46
N LEU A 134 8.82 -26.26 -4.01
CA LEU A 134 8.18 -25.09 -4.58
C LEU A 134 7.58 -24.27 -3.45
N MET A 135 8.03 -23.03 -3.33
CA MET A 135 7.60 -22.08 -2.30
C MET A 135 6.77 -20.98 -2.92
N VAL A 136 5.69 -20.60 -2.24
CA VAL A 136 4.92 -19.38 -2.54
C VAL A 136 5.09 -18.43 -1.38
N VAL A 137 5.40 -17.18 -1.69
CA VAL A 137 5.62 -16.14 -0.70
C VAL A 137 4.79 -14.91 -1.06
N ARG A 138 4.19 -14.31 -0.04
CA ARG A 138 3.43 -13.06 -0.17
C ARG A 138 3.87 -12.06 0.88
N ALA A 139 4.24 -10.87 0.44
CA ALA A 139 4.44 -9.73 1.31
C ALA A 139 3.14 -8.89 1.35
N CYS A 140 2.73 -8.46 2.53
CA CYS A 140 1.72 -7.42 2.69
C CYS A 140 2.31 -6.23 3.44
N ALA A 141 2.26 -5.04 2.83
CA ALA A 141 2.65 -3.76 3.44
C ALA A 141 1.41 -2.86 3.63
N VAL A 142 1.22 -2.32 4.83
CA VAL A 142 0.08 -1.43 5.15
C VAL A 142 0.51 0.03 5.11
N LEU A 143 -0.05 0.81 4.18
CA LEU A 143 0.34 2.20 3.95
C LEU A 143 -0.83 3.16 4.12
N ARG A 144 -0.51 4.42 4.37
CA ARG A 144 -1.47 5.53 4.37
C ARG A 144 -1.29 6.36 3.10
N PRO A 145 -2.38 6.82 2.47
CA PRO A 145 -2.27 7.83 1.42
C PRO A 145 -1.77 9.15 2.03
N TYR A 146 -1.10 9.96 1.21
CA TYR A 146 -0.72 11.33 1.54
C TYR A 146 -1.94 12.25 1.64
N PHE A 147 -2.93 12.06 0.77
CA PHE A 147 -4.15 12.86 0.67
C PHE A 147 -5.41 12.01 0.92
N PRO A 148 -5.69 11.61 2.17
CA PRO A 148 -6.83 10.75 2.50
C PRO A 148 -8.20 11.41 2.23
N GLY A 149 -8.26 12.74 2.17
CA GLY A 149 -9.50 13.49 1.97
C GLY A 149 -9.87 13.76 0.51
N SER A 150 -9.02 13.41 -0.46
CA SER A 150 -9.23 13.75 -1.88
C SER A 150 -9.30 12.52 -2.77
N GLY A 151 -10.28 12.50 -3.68
CA GLY A 151 -10.41 11.56 -4.80
C GLY A 151 -10.06 10.11 -4.45
N LEU A 152 -8.95 9.62 -5.01
CA LEU A 152 -8.51 8.22 -4.84
C LEU A 152 -8.18 7.87 -3.38
N GLY A 153 -7.52 8.76 -2.64
CA GLY A 153 -7.14 8.50 -1.25
C GLY A 153 -8.36 8.27 -0.35
N PHE A 154 -9.45 9.01 -0.58
CA PHE A 154 -10.72 8.83 0.12
C PHE A 154 -11.38 7.49 -0.22
N ALA A 155 -11.39 7.10 -1.50
CA ALA A 155 -11.96 5.83 -1.95
C ALA A 155 -11.20 4.62 -1.37
N LEU A 156 -9.88 4.72 -1.21
CA LEU A 156 -9.03 3.67 -0.64
C LEU A 156 -9.19 3.54 0.88
N VAL A 157 -9.33 4.67 1.59
CA VAL A 157 -9.36 4.72 3.06
C VAL A 157 -10.75 4.46 3.65
N GLY A 158 -11.81 4.82 2.94
CA GLY A 158 -13.19 4.73 3.40
C GLY A 158 -13.67 3.30 3.77
N GLN A 159 -12.91 2.27 3.41
CA GLN A 159 -13.22 0.86 3.68
C GLN A 159 -12.48 0.30 4.92
N SER A 160 -11.36 0.88 5.36
CA SER A 160 -10.37 0.16 6.21
C SER A 160 -9.63 0.99 7.26
N GLY A 161 -10.07 2.22 7.58
CA GLY A 161 -9.54 2.94 8.76
C GLY A 161 -8.18 3.60 8.55
N ASN A 162 -8.12 4.52 7.60
CA ASN A 162 -6.99 5.41 7.27
C ASN A 162 -5.76 4.75 6.63
N ALA A 163 -5.84 3.49 6.22
CA ALA A 163 -4.75 2.78 5.54
C ALA A 163 -5.27 1.76 4.53
N PHE A 164 -4.45 1.44 3.53
CA PHE A 164 -4.68 0.37 2.55
C PHE A 164 -3.49 -0.60 2.53
N GLY A 165 -3.73 -1.85 2.13
CA GLY A 165 -2.68 -2.86 1.97
C GLY A 165 -2.19 -2.91 0.53
N LEU A 166 -0.87 -2.94 0.34
CA LEU A 166 -0.22 -3.38 -0.89
C LEU A 166 0.27 -4.80 -0.69
N THR A 167 0.06 -5.65 -1.68
CA THR A 167 0.51 -7.04 -1.64
C THR A 167 1.37 -7.36 -2.86
N SER A 168 2.39 -8.18 -2.63
CA SER A 168 3.25 -8.74 -3.67
C SER A 168 3.38 -10.23 -3.45
N THR A 169 3.13 -11.03 -4.48
CA THR A 169 3.18 -12.50 -4.39
C THR A 169 4.15 -13.03 -5.43
N SER A 170 5.06 -13.91 -5.01
CA SER A 170 6.04 -14.56 -5.87
C SER A 170 6.11 -16.06 -5.55
N ALA A 171 6.53 -16.86 -6.54
CA ALA A 171 6.71 -18.30 -6.40
C ALA A 171 8.07 -18.70 -6.96
N PHE A 172 8.80 -19.55 -6.24
CA PHE A 172 10.13 -20.00 -6.64
C PHE A 172 10.41 -21.40 -6.11
N VAL A 173 11.40 -22.07 -6.71
CA VAL A 173 11.91 -23.38 -6.25
C VAL A 173 13.28 -23.16 -5.63
N ILE A 174 13.54 -23.80 -4.49
CA ILE A 174 14.86 -23.78 -3.85
C ILE A 174 15.77 -24.74 -4.62
N GLU A 175 16.90 -24.22 -5.11
CA GLU A 175 17.87 -25.04 -5.85
C GLU A 175 18.57 -26.02 -4.90
N PRO A 176 18.86 -27.25 -5.35
CA PRO A 176 19.71 -28.16 -4.59
C PRO A 176 21.15 -27.59 -4.56
N SER A 177 21.74 -27.58 -3.37
CA SER A 177 23.13 -27.17 -3.13
C SER A 177 24.13 -28.23 -3.60
#